data_AF-A0A074MEM4-F1
#
_entry.id   AF-A0A074MEM4-F1
#
_cell.length_a   1.000
_cell.length_b   1.000
_cell.length_c   1.000
_cell.angle_alpha   90.00
_cell.angle_beta   90.00
_cell.angle_gamma   90.00
#
_symmetry.space_group_name_H-M   'P 1'
#
loop_
_entity.id
_entity.type
_entity.pdbx_description
1 polymer ?
#
loop_
_entity_poly.entity_id
_entity_poly.type
_entity_poly.pdbx_seq_one_letter_code
_entity_poly.pdbx_strand_id
1 'polypeptide(L)'
;MSNAPAPTPEEAIAAKRYMVMNLVRLGAIVAVGLGIAIARDVIALPYALGVGLALAGLVTFFFLPVTLAKRWKAGDREMSNRDISNRGEK
;
A
#
# COMPACT_ATOMS: atom_id res chain seq x y z
N MET A 1 -33.57 13.79 -4.71
CA MET A 1 -32.50 14.20 -3.77
C MET A 1 -31.98 12.93 -3.11
N SER A 2 -30.85 12.38 -3.57
CA SER A 2 -30.29 11.14 -3.04
C SER A 2 -29.63 11.41 -1.67
N ASN A 3 -30.33 11.11 -0.58
CA ASN A 3 -29.74 11.00 0.76
C ASN A 3 -28.98 9.67 0.83
N ALA A 4 -27.74 9.63 0.34
CA ALA A 4 -26.84 8.56 0.71
C ALA A 4 -26.48 8.76 2.20
N PRO A 5 -26.63 7.72 3.06
CA PRO A 5 -26.18 7.82 4.44
C PRO A 5 -24.69 8.19 4.43
N ALA A 6 -24.29 9.07 5.36
CA ALA A 6 -22.88 9.41 5.52
C ALA A 6 -22.07 8.11 5.73
N PRO A 7 -20.90 7.96 5.07
CA PRO A 7 -20.12 6.74 5.15
C PRO A 7 -19.75 6.44 6.62
N THR A 8 -19.96 5.20 7.01
CA THR A 8 -19.58 4.73 8.34
C THR A 8 -18.05 4.80 8.51
N PRO A 9 -17.54 4.90 9.76
CA PRO A 9 -16.10 4.89 10.00
C PRO A 9 -15.39 3.67 9.41
N GLU A 10 -16.06 2.52 9.37
CA GLU A 10 -15.55 1.27 8.80
C GLU A 10 -15.41 1.36 7.28
N GLU A 11 -16.39 1.92 6.59
CA GLU A 11 -16.34 2.15 5.13
C GLU A 11 -15.23 3.13 4.76
N ALA A 12 -15.02 4.19 5.56
CA ALA A 12 -13.94 5.13 5.34
C ALA A 12 -12.55 4.46 5.47
N ILE A 13 -12.38 3.58 6.45
CA ILE A 13 -11.15 2.81 6.64
C ILE A 13 -10.95 1.81 5.48
N ALA A 14 -12.00 1.09 5.08
CA ALA A 14 -11.95 0.15 3.99
C ALA A 14 -11.58 0.84 2.66
N ALA A 15 -12.20 1.99 2.36
CA ALA A 15 -11.90 2.80 1.18
C ALA A 15 -10.44 3.27 1.16
N LYS A 16 -9.91 3.71 2.31
CA LYS A 16 -8.50 4.11 2.45
C LYS A 16 -7.56 2.95 2.18
N ARG A 17 -7.82 1.78 2.76
CA ARG A 17 -7.02 0.56 2.56
C ARG A 17 -7.02 0.13 1.09
N TYR A 18 -8.19 0.15 0.46
CA TYR A 18 -8.34 -0.15 -0.95
C TYR A 18 -7.55 0.82 -1.84
N MET A 19 -7.68 2.13 -1.63
CA MET A 19 -6.95 3.14 -2.39
C MET A 19 -5.44 2.95 -2.30
N VAL A 20 -4.92 2.72 -1.08
CA VAL A 20 -3.49 2.50 -0.88
C VAL A 20 -3.02 1.22 -1.59
N MET A 21 -3.78 0.12 -1.49
CA MET A 21 -3.44 -1.13 -2.17
C MET A 21 -3.39 -0.95 -3.69
N ASN A 22 -4.32 -0.18 -4.25
CA ASN A 22 -4.37 0.11 -5.68
C ASN A 22 -3.17 0.97 -6.12
N LEU A 23 -2.84 2.02 -5.37
CA LEU A 23 -1.66 2.86 -5.64
C LEU A 23 -0.36 2.05 -5.60
N VAL A 24 -0.21 1.15 -4.61
CA VAL A 24 0.95 0.26 -4.52
C VAL A 24 1.05 -0.66 -5.74
N ARG A 25 -0.06 -1.27 -6.17
CA ARG A 25 -0.06 -2.13 -7.36
C ARG A 25 0.31 -1.36 -8.62
N LEU A 26 -0.32 -0.22 -8.85
CA LEU A 26 -0.06 0.60 -10.04
C LEU A 26 1.39 1.11 -10.04
N GLY A 27 1.87 1.62 -8.91
CA GLY A 27 3.26 2.10 -8.78
C GLY A 27 4.28 0.99 -9.02
N ALA A 28 4.02 -0.22 -8.55
CA ALA A 28 4.90 -1.36 -8.78
C ALA A 28 4.89 -1.85 -10.24
N ILE A 29 3.73 -1.87 -10.91
CA ILE A 29 3.66 -2.16 -12.36
C ILE A 29 4.46 -1.13 -13.15
N VAL A 30 4.31 0.17 -12.82
CA VAL A 30 5.09 1.25 -13.46
C VAL A 30 6.58 1.09 -13.18
N ALA A 31 6.98 0.79 -11.95
CA ALA A 31 8.39 0.57 -11.59
C ALA A 31 9.02 -0.60 -12.36
N VAL A 32 8.31 -1.72 -12.48
CA VAL A 32 8.75 -2.86 -13.29
C VAL A 32 8.85 -2.47 -14.76
N GLY A 33 7.85 -1.77 -15.31
CA GLY A 33 7.87 -1.28 -16.68
C GLY A 33 9.04 -0.35 -16.97
N LEU A 34 9.35 0.58 -16.06
CA LEU A 34 10.52 1.47 -16.15
C LEU A 34 11.83 0.68 -16.06
N GLY A 35 11.93 -0.30 -15.17
CA GLY A 35 13.10 -1.17 -15.06
C GLY A 35 13.36 -1.95 -16.35
N ILE A 36 12.32 -2.50 -16.97
CA ILE A 36 12.41 -3.19 -18.27
C ILE A 36 12.80 -2.20 -19.39
N ALA A 37 12.23 -0.99 -19.40
CA ALA A 37 12.55 0.02 -20.40
C ALA A 37 14.04 0.43 -20.34
N ILE A 38 14.58 0.61 -19.13
CA ILE A 38 16.02 0.88 -18.93
C ILE A 38 16.86 -0.34 -19.35
N ALA A 39 16.46 -1.56 -18.96
CA ALA A 39 17.20 -2.77 -19.31
C ALA A 39 17.22 -3.06 -20.83
N ARG A 40 16.27 -2.49 -21.58
CA ARG A 40 16.19 -2.56 -23.05
C ARG A 40 16.88 -1.40 -23.77
N ASP A 41 17.62 -0.56 -23.04
CA ASP A 41 18.34 0.59 -23.59
C ASP A 41 17.42 1.65 -24.25
N VAL A 42 16.12 1.62 -23.93
CA VAL A 42 15.16 2.66 -24.35
C VAL A 42 15.50 4.00 -23.67
N ILE A 43 16.07 3.90 -22.47
CA ILE A 43 16.63 5.03 -21.73
C ILE A 43 18.11 4.71 -21.53
N ALA A 44 19.00 5.58 -22.01
CA ALA A 44 20.45 5.44 -21.93
C ALA A 44 20.95 5.58 -20.47
N LEU A 45 20.64 4.59 -19.64
CA LEU A 45 21.14 4.44 -18.28
C LEU A 45 21.92 3.12 -18.16
N PRO A 46 22.84 3.02 -17.18
CA PRO A 46 23.56 1.79 -16.89
C PRO A 46 22.62 0.59 -16.72
N TYR A 47 22.91 -0.51 -17.42
CA TYR A 47 22.15 -1.76 -17.34
C TYR A 47 21.90 -2.24 -15.91
N ALA A 48 22.91 -2.10 -15.04
CA ALA A 48 22.81 -2.45 -13.62
C ALA A 48 21.70 -1.68 -12.88
N LEU A 49 21.47 -0.41 -13.22
CA LEU A 49 20.37 0.38 -12.64
C LEU A 49 19.01 -0.11 -13.16
N GLY A 50 18.91 -0.49 -14.44
CA GLY A 50 17.69 -1.07 -15.00
C GLY A 50 17.29 -2.38 -14.32
N VAL A 51 18.26 -3.30 -14.18
CA VAL A 51 18.05 -4.57 -13.47
C VAL A 51 17.73 -4.33 -12.00
N GLY A 52 18.47 -3.43 -11.33
CA GLY A 52 18.21 -3.07 -9.94
C GLY A 52 16.81 -2.50 -9.73
N LEU A 53 16.36 -1.59 -10.60
CA LEU A 53 15.01 -1.00 -10.53
C LEU A 53 13.93 -2.03 -10.83
N ALA A 54 14.13 -2.91 -11.81
CA ALA A 54 13.17 -3.98 -12.13
C ALA A 54 13.00 -4.95 -10.96
N LEU A 55 14.10 -5.39 -10.35
CA LEU A 55 14.08 -6.26 -9.16
C LEU A 55 13.48 -5.54 -7.96
N ALA A 56 13.83 -4.27 -7.73
CA ALA A 56 13.25 -3.47 -6.65
C ALA A 56 11.73 -3.29 -6.84
N GLY A 57 11.27 -3.01 -8.06
CA GLY A 57 9.86 -2.92 -8.42
C GLY A 57 9.13 -4.24 -8.19
N LEU A 58 9.75 -5.37 -8.57
CA LEU A 58 9.21 -6.71 -8.34
C LEU A 58 9.12 -7.05 -6.85
N VAL A 59 10.19 -6.82 -6.08
CA VAL A 59 10.20 -7.05 -4.63
C VAL A 59 9.15 -6.18 -3.95
N THR A 60 9.03 -4.92 -4.36
CA THR A 60 8.01 -4.00 -3.84
C THR A 60 6.60 -4.49 -4.17
N PHE A 61 6.36 -5.00 -5.39
CA PHE A 61 5.07 -5.58 -5.78
C PHE A 61 4.65 -6.74 -4.87
N PHE A 62 5.58 -7.61 -4.48
CA PHE A 62 5.29 -8.79 -3.68
C PHE A 62 5.27 -8.52 -2.17
N PHE A 63 6.21 -7.73 -1.65
CA PHE A 63 6.40 -7.57 -0.19
C PHE A 63 5.68 -6.36 0.39
N LEU A 64 5.53 -5.26 -0.37
CA LEU A 64 4.87 -4.06 0.12
C LEU A 64 3.40 -4.29 0.50
N PRO A 65 2.54 -4.99 -0.28
CA PRO A 65 1.16 -5.22 0.13
C PRO A 65 1.03 -6.10 1.39
N VAL A 66 1.91 -7.09 1.55
CA VAL A 66 1.90 -8.00 2.71
C VAL A 66 2.34 -7.27 3.98
N THR A 67 3.38 -6.45 3.88
CA THR A 67 3.87 -5.65 5.02
C THR A 67 2.89 -4.54 5.42
N LEU A 68 2.20 -3.92 4.46
CA LEU A 68 1.17 -2.92 4.74
C LEU A 68 -0.05 -3.54 5.45
N ALA A 69 -0.52 -4.69 4.98
CA ALA A 69 -1.61 -5.42 5.64
C ALA A 69 -1.26 -5.81 7.08
N LYS A 70 0.00 -6.24 7.32
CA LYS A 70 0.51 -6.53 8.66
C LYS A 70 0.51 -5.29 9.56
N ARG A 71 0.91 -4.11 9.05
CA ARG A 71 0.92 -2.86 9.82
C ARG A 71 -0.48 -2.37 10.19
N TRP A 72 -1.46 -2.48 9.29
CA TRP A 72 -2.84 -2.09 9.63
C TRP A 72 -3.44 -2.95 10.74
N LYS A 73 -3.14 -4.27 10.76
CA LYS A 73 -3.56 -5.15 11.85
C LYS A 73 -2.90 -4.81 13.20
N ALA A 74 -1.70 -4.22 13.18
CA ALA A 74 -1.04 -3.75 14.40
C ALA A 74 -1.72 -2.48 14.95
N GLY A 75 -2.10 -1.54 14.09
CA GLY A 75 -2.81 -0.31 14.47
C GLY A 75 -4.20 -0.55 15.06
N ASP A 76 -4.97 -1.48 14.48
CA ASP A 76 -6.31 -1.82 14.98
C ASP A 76 -6.27 -2.42 16.40
N ARG A 77 -5.23 -3.21 16.73
CA ARG A 77 -5.05 -3.81 18.07
C ARG A 77 -4.77 -2.77 19.15
N GLU A 78 -4.00 -1.74 18.82
CA GLU A 78 -3.63 -0.70 19.79
C GLU A 78 -4.80 0.23 20.12
N MET A 79 -5.70 0.47 19.16
CA MET A 79 -6.90 1.28 19.37
C MET A 79 -7.92 0.53 20.24
N SER A 80 -8.14 -0.76 19.98
CA SER A 80 -8.98 -1.62 20.83
C SER A 80 -8.47 -1.70 22.28
N ASN A 81 -7.16 -1.82 22.48
CA ASN A 81 -6.58 -1.86 23.83
C ASN A 81 -6.78 -0.54 24.61
N ARG A 82 -6.74 0.61 23.92
CA ARG A 82 -6.98 1.93 24.51
C ARG A 82 -8.43 2.12 24.96
N ASP A 83 -9.39 1.67 24.16
CA ASP A 83 -10.82 1.75 24.49
C ASP A 83 -11.18 0.89 25.70
N ILE A 84 -10.54 -0.26 25.88
CA ILE A 84 -10.78 -1.17 27.01
C ILE A 84 -10.19 -0.58 28.31
N SER A 85 -8.98 -0.01 28.23
CA SER A 85 -8.35 0.65 29.39
C SER A 85 -9.15 1.84 29.89
N ASN A 86 -9.71 2.67 29.01
CA ASN A 86 -10.46 3.87 29.38
C ASN A 86 -11.87 3.58 29.92
N ARG A 87 -12.40 2.37 29.68
CA ARG A 87 -13.74 1.96 30.15
C ARG A 87 -13.74 1.42 31.58
N GLY A 88 -12.58 1.01 32.11
CA GLY A 88 -12.44 0.45 33.46
C GLY A 88 -12.28 1.46 34.60
N GLU A 89 -12.15 2.76 34.29
CA GLU A 89 -11.94 3.83 35.29
C GLU A 89 -13.19 4.68 35.58
N LYS A 90 -14.39 4.10 35.48
CA LYS A 90 -15.64 4.72 35.95
C LYS A 90 -16.31 3.82 36.98
#